data_AF-A0A961VBE6-F1
#
_entry.id   AF-A0A961VBE6-F1
#
_cell.length_a   1.000
_cell.length_b   1.000
_cell.length_c   1.000
_cell.angle_alpha   90.00
_cell.angle_beta   90.00
_cell.angle_gamma   90.00
#
_symmetry.space_group_name_H-M   'P 1'
#
loop_
_entity.id
_entity.type
_entity.pdbx_description
1 polymer ?
#
loop_
_entity_poly.entity_id
_entity_poly.type
_entity_poly.pdbx_seq_one_letter_code
_entity_poly.pdbx_strand_id
1 'polypeptide(L)'
;MAIDIDSIPVGRPTSARIYVLKAREARRAVIFRRGPSNAVRLLTWNLKSDRVTPGQWLKKRVYERRCDLTPDGGLLIYFAADWRAPYGTFTAVSKPPYFTALALWGKGDAWGGGGLFPSEREILLNHRPEPYHAWPEFELAEGFFLPPKMTVRPFFEHSGWGEDDPIRAIRLQRDGWRFVQNAAPSDWRGRRHRFAFVHRRPEIVMKTDRERSPRYALRITEPAVGDRRGRWNVELADIVVPRKLGKADVIRPLGRVDWADIDDTGDILWAWNGLIHRLKRPSGGVDGFAQAEPRLVADLNGMTFEAIPTPEKAKRW
;
A
#
# COMPACT_ATOMS: atom_id res chain seq x y z
N MET A 1 26.28 -2.08 2.98
CA MET A 1 26.29 -1.91 4.44
C MET A 1 25.36 -2.97 5.01
N ALA A 2 25.82 -3.79 5.96
CA ALA A 2 24.95 -4.76 6.61
C ALA A 2 23.98 -3.99 7.52
N ILE A 3 22.67 -4.24 7.40
CA ILE A 3 21.67 -3.66 8.29
C ILE A 3 21.69 -4.47 9.58
N ASP A 4 21.94 -3.82 10.71
CA ASP A 4 21.76 -4.44 12.02
C ASP A 4 20.26 -4.61 12.30
N ILE A 5 19.74 -5.79 11.94
CA ILE A 5 18.32 -6.13 12.06
C ILE A 5 17.83 -6.11 13.52
N ASP A 6 18.71 -6.34 14.50
CA ASP A 6 18.32 -6.42 15.90
C ASP A 6 18.11 -5.03 16.50
N SER A 7 18.76 -4.00 15.93
CA SER A 7 18.55 -2.59 16.27
C SER A 7 17.24 -1.99 15.73
N ILE A 8 16.55 -2.68 14.81
CA ILE A 8 15.33 -2.14 14.16
C ILE A 8 14.25 -1.91 15.22
N PRO A 9 13.65 -0.71 15.33
CA PRO A 9 12.61 -0.44 16.31
C PRO A 9 11.41 -1.42 16.21
N VAL A 10 10.85 -1.79 17.37
CA VAL A 10 9.59 -2.54 17.45
C VAL A 10 8.44 -1.54 17.38
N GLY A 11 7.45 -1.80 16.52
CA GLY A 11 6.23 -0.99 16.48
C GLY A 11 5.46 -1.10 17.79
N ARG A 12 4.76 -0.04 18.20
CA ARG A 12 3.91 -0.09 19.40
C ARG A 12 2.82 -1.15 19.20
N PRO A 13 2.66 -2.15 20.10
CA PRO A 13 1.73 -3.27 19.89
C PRO A 13 0.28 -2.84 19.60
N THR A 14 -0.18 -1.78 20.27
CA THR A 14 -1.54 -1.24 20.16
C THR A 14 -1.70 -0.21 19.04
N SER A 15 -0.63 0.14 18.34
CA SER A 15 -0.71 1.15 17.29
C SER A 15 -1.44 0.67 16.05
N ALA A 16 -2.16 1.60 15.42
CA ALA A 16 -2.77 1.36 14.12
C ALA A 16 -1.70 1.08 13.06
N ARG A 17 -1.95 0.08 12.20
CA ARG A 17 -1.15 -0.21 11.01
C ARG A 17 -1.68 0.64 9.87
N ILE A 18 -0.80 1.37 9.20
CA ILE A 18 -1.20 2.32 8.16
C ILE A 18 -0.59 1.89 6.83
N TYR A 19 -1.43 1.76 5.81
CA TYR A 19 -0.99 1.70 4.43
C TYR A 19 -1.71 2.77 3.62
N VAL A 20 -1.04 3.39 2.65
CA VAL A 20 -1.62 4.48 1.88
C VAL A 20 -1.45 4.20 0.39
N LEU A 21 -2.50 4.49 -0.38
CA LEU A 21 -2.44 4.56 -1.83
C LEU A 21 -2.60 6.03 -2.26
N LYS A 22 -1.71 6.51 -3.12
CA LYS A 22 -1.78 7.86 -3.68
C LYS A 22 -2.45 7.80 -5.05
N ALA A 23 -3.40 8.68 -5.32
CA ALA A 23 -3.86 8.91 -6.68
C ALA A 23 -2.70 9.51 -7.48
N ARG A 24 -2.49 9.03 -8.70
CA ARG A 24 -1.33 9.45 -9.53
C ARG A 24 -1.57 10.75 -10.30
N GLU A 25 -2.83 11.14 -10.49
CA GLU A 25 -3.23 12.34 -11.24
C GLU A 25 -4.08 13.30 -10.39
N ALA A 26 -4.16 13.08 -9.07
CA ALA A 26 -4.87 13.95 -8.16
C ALA A 26 -4.18 14.08 -6.80
N ARG A 27 -4.34 15.22 -6.13
CA ARG A 27 -3.85 15.46 -4.76
C ARG A 27 -4.72 14.78 -3.69
N ARG A 28 -4.96 13.48 -3.88
CA ARG A 28 -5.79 12.62 -3.04
C ARG A 28 -5.03 11.34 -2.72
N ALA A 29 -5.19 10.86 -1.50
CA ALA A 29 -4.75 9.54 -1.10
C ALA A 29 -5.87 8.81 -0.33
N VAL A 30 -5.77 7.49 -0.29
CA VAL A 30 -6.64 6.61 0.49
C VAL A 30 -5.79 5.91 1.53
N ILE A 31 -6.25 5.95 2.78
CA ILE A 31 -5.55 5.37 3.92
C ILE A 31 -6.31 4.13 4.39
N PHE A 32 -5.61 3.01 4.46
CA PHE A 32 -6.03 1.82 5.18
C PHE A 32 -5.49 1.89 6.59
N ARG A 33 -6.38 2.05 7.57
CA ARG A 33 -6.06 2.03 9.00
C ARG A 33 -6.54 0.70 9.57
N ARG A 34 -5.62 -0.20 9.90
CA ARG A 34 -5.91 -1.52 10.48
C ARG A 34 -5.56 -1.60 11.97
N GLY A 35 -6.35 -2.38 12.72
CA GLY A 35 -6.00 -2.82 14.07
C GLY A 35 -6.62 -2.00 15.21
N PRO A 36 -6.45 -2.44 16.48
CA PRO A 36 -5.86 -3.73 16.85
C PRO A 36 -6.75 -4.94 16.52
N SER A 37 -8.03 -4.74 16.14
CA SER A 37 -8.94 -5.82 15.71
C SER A 37 -8.80 -6.20 14.22
N ASN A 38 -9.48 -7.28 13.80
CA ASN A 38 -9.68 -7.67 12.38
C ASN A 38 -10.63 -6.70 11.64
N ALA A 39 -10.46 -5.40 11.85
CA ALA A 39 -11.20 -4.36 11.17
C ALA A 39 -10.23 -3.36 10.52
N VAL A 40 -10.62 -2.89 9.35
CA VAL A 40 -9.91 -1.88 8.58
C VAL A 40 -10.84 -0.70 8.38
N ARG A 41 -10.39 0.51 8.73
CA ARG A 41 -11.07 1.76 8.38
C ARG A 41 -10.46 2.30 7.10
N LEU A 42 -11.31 2.70 6.15
CA LEU A 42 -10.89 3.45 4.99
C LEU A 42 -11.02 4.94 5.29
N LEU A 43 -10.01 5.73 4.92
CA LEU A 43 -10.04 7.18 5.03
C LEU A 43 -9.57 7.80 3.71
N THR A 44 -9.98 9.04 3.45
CA THR A 44 -9.40 9.87 2.39
C THR A 44 -8.47 10.91 3.00
N TRP A 45 -7.40 11.24 2.28
CA TRP A 45 -6.45 12.28 2.64
C TRP A 45 -6.32 13.26 1.48
N ASN A 46 -6.67 14.51 1.74
CA ASN A 46 -6.44 15.60 0.80
C ASN A 46 -5.01 16.10 0.96
N LEU A 47 -4.14 15.82 -0.02
CA LEU A 47 -2.71 16.13 0.05
C LEU A 47 -2.38 17.62 -0.11
N LYS A 48 -3.37 18.47 -0.44
CA LYS A 48 -3.19 19.93 -0.50
C LYS A 48 -3.39 20.58 0.87
N SER A 49 -4.40 20.15 1.60
CA SER A 49 -4.80 20.72 2.91
C SER A 49 -4.36 19.87 4.11
N ASP A 50 -3.90 18.65 3.86
CA ASP A 50 -3.67 17.60 4.85
C ASP A 50 -4.90 17.22 5.68
N ARG A 51 -6.10 17.48 5.16
CA ARG A 51 -7.34 17.00 5.77
C ARG A 51 -7.48 15.50 5.56
N VAL A 52 -7.52 14.75 6.67
CA VAL A 52 -7.87 13.33 6.70
C VAL A 52 -9.36 13.20 7.07
N THR A 53 -10.15 12.56 6.21
CA THR A 53 -11.59 12.35 6.41
C THR A 53 -11.88 10.86 6.59
N PRO A 54 -12.40 10.46 7.77
CA PRO A 54 -12.74 9.07 8.02
C PRO A 54 -13.92 8.59 7.18
N GLY A 55 -13.92 7.32 6.81
CA GLY A 55 -15.06 6.64 6.20
C GLY A 55 -15.30 5.26 6.80
N GLN A 56 -15.76 4.34 5.95
CA GLN A 56 -16.36 3.08 6.36
C GLN A 56 -15.35 2.13 7.02
N TRP A 57 -15.85 1.36 7.98
CA TRP A 57 -15.14 0.22 8.55
C TRP A 57 -15.55 -1.07 7.85
N LEU A 58 -14.58 -1.94 7.59
CA LEU A 58 -14.77 -3.29 7.11
C LEU A 58 -14.20 -4.28 8.14
N LYS A 59 -15.06 -5.15 8.70
CA LYS A 59 -14.66 -6.21 9.64
C LYS A 59 -14.11 -7.44 8.91
N LYS A 60 -13.12 -7.24 8.05
CA LYS A 60 -12.45 -8.28 7.24
C LYS A 60 -10.95 -7.98 7.16
N ARG A 61 -10.14 -8.95 6.75
CA ARG A 61 -8.76 -8.68 6.30
C ARG A 61 -8.83 -7.95 4.97
N VAL A 62 -8.05 -6.88 4.83
CA VAL A 62 -7.75 -6.27 3.53
C VAL A 62 -6.28 -6.53 3.24
N TYR A 63 -5.93 -6.88 1.99
CA TYR A 63 -4.55 -7.06 1.53
C TYR A 63 -4.12 -5.78 0.80
N GLU A 64 -3.68 -4.80 1.58
CA GLU A 64 -3.53 -3.41 1.15
C GLU A 64 -2.51 -3.27 0.00
N ARG A 65 -1.48 -4.13 -0.02
CA ARG A 65 -0.46 -4.18 -1.08
C ARG A 65 -0.99 -4.70 -2.42
N ARG A 66 -2.18 -5.32 -2.46
CA ARG A 66 -2.86 -5.82 -3.68
C ARG A 66 -3.99 -4.90 -4.17
N CYS A 67 -4.10 -3.71 -3.58
CA CYS A 67 -5.14 -2.73 -3.89
C CYS A 67 -4.59 -1.62 -4.80
N ASP A 68 -5.47 -0.89 -5.50
CA ASP A 68 -5.06 0.23 -6.35
C ASP A 68 -6.16 1.28 -6.49
N LEU A 69 -5.79 2.47 -6.92
CA LEU A 69 -6.71 3.57 -7.21
C LEU A 69 -6.76 3.85 -8.70
N THR A 70 -7.92 4.32 -9.18
CA THR A 70 -7.96 5.03 -10.46
C THR A 70 -7.01 6.23 -10.44
N PRO A 71 -6.54 6.71 -11.62
CA PRO A 71 -5.63 7.85 -11.68
C PRO A 71 -6.06 9.05 -10.80
N ASP A 72 -7.36 9.38 -10.79
CA ASP A 72 -7.96 10.46 -10.01
C ASP A 72 -8.26 10.11 -8.53
N GLY A 73 -8.17 8.84 -8.15
CA GLY A 73 -8.53 8.32 -6.82
C GLY A 73 -10.02 8.34 -6.51
N GLY A 74 -10.89 8.30 -7.53
CA GLY A 74 -12.34 8.22 -7.44
C GLY A 74 -12.84 6.79 -7.18
N LEU A 75 -12.11 5.78 -7.65
CA LEU A 75 -12.39 4.37 -7.37
C LEU A 75 -11.19 3.69 -6.68
N LEU A 76 -11.51 2.69 -5.88
CA LEU A 76 -10.59 1.79 -5.22
C LEU A 76 -10.92 0.35 -5.64
N ILE A 77 -9.91 -0.40 -6.09
CA ILE A 77 -9.98 -1.86 -6.19
C ILE A 77 -9.25 -2.44 -4.99
N TYR A 78 -9.89 -3.35 -4.26
CA TYR A 78 -9.31 -3.93 -3.05
C TYR A 78 -9.56 -5.43 -2.95
N PHE A 79 -8.58 -6.13 -2.37
CA PHE A 79 -8.68 -7.56 -2.06
C PHE A 79 -8.93 -7.75 -0.57
N ALA A 80 -9.94 -8.56 -0.23
CA ALA A 80 -10.34 -8.80 1.15
C ALA A 80 -10.67 -10.27 1.42
N ALA A 81 -10.58 -10.66 2.69
CA ALA A 81 -10.88 -12.01 3.17
C ALA A 81 -11.60 -11.98 4.53
N ASP A 82 -12.64 -12.81 4.65
CA ASP A 82 -13.26 -13.19 5.92
C ASP A 82 -13.36 -14.71 6.12
N TRP A 83 -12.97 -15.49 5.10
CA TRP A 83 -12.99 -16.96 5.09
C TRP A 83 -14.38 -17.55 5.33
N ARG A 84 -15.43 -16.81 4.97
CA ARG A 84 -16.82 -17.25 5.08
C ARG A 84 -17.47 -17.39 3.71
N ALA A 85 -18.45 -18.27 3.61
CA ALA A 85 -19.28 -18.39 2.43
C ALA A 85 -19.94 -17.04 2.04
N PRO A 86 -20.24 -16.81 0.75
CA PRO A 86 -20.01 -17.75 -0.36
C PRO A 86 -18.59 -17.72 -0.92
N TYR A 87 -17.79 -16.67 -0.69
CA TYR A 87 -16.54 -16.46 -1.43
C TYR A 87 -15.26 -16.74 -0.64
N GLY A 88 -15.25 -16.62 0.69
CA GLY A 88 -14.07 -16.68 1.54
C GLY A 88 -13.13 -15.48 1.39
N THR A 89 -12.69 -15.22 0.16
CA THR A 89 -11.93 -14.06 -0.28
C THR A 89 -12.56 -13.48 -1.54
N PHE A 90 -12.39 -12.18 -1.76
CA PHE A 90 -12.99 -11.49 -2.90
C PHE A 90 -12.20 -10.23 -3.26
N THR A 91 -12.28 -9.85 -4.53
CA THR A 91 -11.86 -8.52 -4.99
C THR A 91 -13.09 -7.68 -5.28
N ALA A 92 -13.07 -6.42 -4.89
CA ALA A 92 -14.18 -5.52 -5.12
C ALA A 92 -13.70 -4.13 -5.51
N VAL A 93 -14.58 -3.40 -6.22
CA VAL A 93 -14.39 -1.99 -6.56
C VAL A 93 -15.33 -1.16 -5.69
N SER A 94 -14.87 -0.05 -5.12
CA SER A 94 -15.68 0.87 -4.33
C SER A 94 -15.29 2.34 -4.54
N LYS A 95 -16.11 3.28 -4.05
CA LYS A 95 -15.78 4.71 -3.99
C LYS A 95 -15.17 5.05 -2.63
N PRO A 96 -13.92 5.52 -2.52
CA PRO A 96 -13.38 6.00 -1.26
C PRO A 96 -14.21 7.15 -0.66
N PRO A 97 -14.31 7.26 0.68
CA PRO A 97 -13.72 6.40 1.70
C PRO A 97 -14.64 5.23 2.13
N TYR A 98 -15.37 4.60 1.20
CA TYR A 98 -16.27 3.47 1.49
C TYR A 98 -15.74 2.15 0.93
N PHE A 99 -16.07 1.05 1.61
CA PHE A 99 -15.85 -0.33 1.17
C PHE A 99 -17.11 -0.96 0.56
N THR A 100 -18.22 -0.24 0.43
CA THR A 100 -19.38 -0.77 -0.28
C THR A 100 -19.02 -1.03 -1.73
N ALA A 101 -19.12 -2.30 -2.13
CA ALA A 101 -18.77 -2.75 -3.45
C ALA A 101 -19.76 -2.21 -4.50
N LEU A 102 -19.21 -1.80 -5.64
CA LEU A 102 -19.88 -1.50 -6.90
C LEU A 102 -19.74 -2.65 -7.90
N ALA A 103 -18.64 -3.41 -7.80
CA ALA A 103 -18.41 -4.69 -8.43
C ALA A 103 -17.69 -5.61 -7.44
N LEU A 104 -17.88 -6.92 -7.58
CA LEU A 104 -17.25 -7.93 -6.74
C LEU A 104 -16.99 -9.21 -7.54
N TRP A 105 -15.79 -9.76 -7.38
CA TRP A 105 -15.37 -11.06 -7.91
C TRP A 105 -14.96 -11.97 -6.75
N GLY A 106 -15.62 -13.12 -6.64
CA GLY A 106 -15.30 -14.14 -5.64
C GLY A 106 -14.04 -14.91 -6.01
N LYS A 107 -13.21 -15.24 -5.01
CA LYS A 107 -11.91 -15.90 -5.25
C LYS A 107 -11.70 -17.24 -4.53
N GLY A 108 -12.05 -17.35 -3.25
CA GLY A 108 -11.93 -18.63 -2.52
C GLY A 108 -10.58 -18.90 -1.84
N ASP A 109 -9.49 -18.27 -2.28
CA ASP A 109 -8.16 -18.45 -1.67
C ASP A 109 -7.34 -17.14 -1.59
N ALA A 110 -6.10 -17.21 -1.11
CA ALA A 110 -5.19 -16.06 -0.98
C ALA A 110 -4.08 -16.01 -2.05
N TRP A 111 -4.16 -16.80 -3.12
CA TRP A 111 -3.18 -16.80 -4.22
C TRP A 111 -3.63 -15.84 -5.32
N GLY A 112 -3.06 -14.65 -5.40
CA GLY A 112 -3.49 -13.58 -6.30
C GLY A 112 -4.54 -12.68 -5.64
N GLY A 113 -5.60 -12.36 -6.36
CA GLY A 113 -6.60 -11.39 -5.92
C GLY A 113 -6.10 -9.94 -6.00
N GLY A 114 -7.04 -9.01 -5.94
CA GLY A 114 -6.78 -7.59 -6.17
C GLY A 114 -6.70 -7.25 -7.64
N GLY A 115 -6.15 -6.08 -7.95
CA GLY A 115 -5.99 -5.61 -9.31
C GLY A 115 -5.40 -4.22 -9.40
N LEU A 116 -5.18 -3.76 -10.63
CA LEU A 116 -4.72 -2.39 -10.94
C LEU A 116 -5.72 -1.67 -11.83
N PHE A 117 -5.67 -0.34 -11.78
CA PHE A 117 -6.30 0.56 -12.74
C PHE A 117 -5.27 1.20 -13.67
N PRO A 118 -5.09 0.69 -14.91
CA PRO A 118 -4.29 1.38 -15.93
C PRO A 118 -4.88 2.73 -16.32
N SER A 119 -6.21 2.87 -16.26
CA SER A 119 -6.96 4.10 -16.54
C SER A 119 -8.21 4.19 -15.66
N GLU A 120 -9.00 5.26 -15.83
CA GLU A 120 -10.30 5.45 -15.15
C GLU A 120 -11.36 4.38 -15.50
N ARG A 121 -11.11 3.60 -16.56
CA ARG A 121 -12.12 2.73 -17.17
C ARG A 121 -11.65 1.31 -17.43
N GLU A 122 -10.47 0.96 -16.92
CA GLU A 122 -9.87 -0.36 -17.15
C GLU A 122 -9.43 -0.97 -15.83
N ILE A 123 -9.78 -2.24 -15.62
CA ILE A 123 -9.32 -3.06 -14.50
C ILE A 123 -8.46 -4.18 -15.05
N LEU A 124 -7.25 -4.29 -14.50
CA LEU A 124 -6.44 -5.49 -14.60
C LEU A 124 -6.67 -6.33 -13.34
N LEU A 125 -7.48 -7.37 -13.46
CA LEU A 125 -7.91 -8.22 -12.35
C LEU A 125 -6.90 -9.37 -12.15
N ASN A 126 -6.36 -9.50 -10.94
CA ASN A 126 -5.36 -10.53 -10.61
C ASN A 126 -6.01 -11.84 -10.14
N HIS A 127 -7.05 -12.27 -10.85
CA HIS A 127 -7.73 -13.54 -10.64
C HIS A 127 -7.28 -14.56 -11.70
N ARG A 128 -7.61 -15.83 -11.50
CA ARG A 128 -7.35 -16.85 -12.52
C ARG A 128 -8.34 -16.67 -13.66
N PRO A 129 -7.90 -16.48 -14.91
CA PRO A 129 -8.81 -16.28 -16.04
C PRO A 129 -9.66 -17.53 -16.32
N GLU A 130 -9.06 -18.71 -16.14
CA GLU A 130 -9.73 -19.99 -16.29
C GLU A 130 -10.33 -20.45 -14.95
N PRO A 131 -11.47 -21.17 -14.97
CA PRO A 131 -12.06 -21.73 -13.76
C PRO A 131 -11.09 -22.62 -12.98
N TYR A 132 -11.07 -22.48 -11.66
CA TYR A 132 -10.26 -23.31 -10.76
C TYR A 132 -11.18 -24.05 -9.78
N HIS A 133 -11.09 -25.38 -9.73
CA HIS A 133 -12.05 -26.25 -9.00
C HIS A 133 -13.52 -25.91 -9.31
N ALA A 134 -13.83 -25.69 -10.60
CA ALA A 134 -15.14 -25.28 -11.11
C ALA A 134 -15.65 -23.90 -10.62
N TRP A 135 -14.80 -23.09 -9.98
CA TRP A 135 -15.14 -21.73 -9.59
C TRP A 135 -14.67 -20.70 -10.64
N PRO A 136 -15.57 -19.91 -11.24
CA PRO A 136 -15.21 -18.90 -12.24
C PRO A 136 -14.79 -17.58 -11.57
N GLU A 137 -13.50 -17.42 -11.27
CA GLU A 137 -12.97 -16.23 -10.56
C GLU A 137 -13.15 -14.90 -11.34
N PHE A 138 -13.33 -14.98 -12.66
CA PHE A 138 -13.54 -13.80 -13.52
C PHE A 138 -15.00 -13.35 -13.67
N GLU A 139 -15.95 -14.14 -13.17
CA GLU A 139 -17.36 -13.77 -13.18
C GLU A 139 -17.70 -12.85 -12.01
N LEU A 140 -18.57 -11.87 -12.29
CA LEU A 140 -19.09 -11.00 -11.24
C LEU A 140 -20.00 -11.81 -10.32
N ALA A 141 -19.90 -11.53 -9.03
CA ALA A 141 -20.85 -11.99 -8.05
C ALA A 141 -22.28 -11.53 -8.40
N GLU A 142 -23.26 -12.34 -8.01
CA GLU A 142 -24.68 -12.06 -8.22
C GLU A 142 -25.08 -10.66 -7.73
N GLY A 143 -25.85 -9.94 -8.55
CA GLY A 143 -26.33 -8.59 -8.24
C GLY A 143 -25.33 -7.47 -8.52
N PHE A 144 -24.08 -7.78 -8.90
CA PHE A 144 -23.10 -6.79 -9.32
C PHE A 144 -23.05 -6.65 -10.84
N PHE A 145 -22.72 -5.44 -11.30
CA PHE A 145 -22.56 -5.13 -12.72
C PHE A 145 -21.45 -4.09 -12.90
N LEU A 146 -20.94 -4.00 -14.13
CA LEU A 146 -20.00 -2.97 -14.54
C LEU A 146 -20.71 -1.97 -15.46
N PRO A 147 -20.34 -0.68 -15.43
CA PRO A 147 -20.88 0.27 -16.38
C PRO A 147 -20.34 -0.06 -17.79
N PRO A 148 -21.09 0.21 -18.88
CA PRO A 148 -20.73 -0.24 -20.23
C PRO A 148 -19.35 0.21 -20.73
N LYS A 149 -18.80 1.29 -20.15
CA LYS A 149 -17.51 1.85 -20.52
C LYS A 149 -16.34 1.25 -19.74
N MET A 150 -16.60 0.38 -18.77
CA MET A 150 -15.58 -0.27 -17.95
C MET A 150 -15.15 -1.57 -18.59
N THR A 151 -13.84 -1.75 -18.78
CA THR A 151 -13.26 -3.00 -19.28
C THR A 151 -12.54 -3.71 -18.15
N VAL A 152 -12.60 -5.04 -18.16
CA VAL A 152 -11.88 -5.90 -17.22
C VAL A 152 -11.09 -6.90 -18.04
N ARG A 153 -9.81 -7.06 -17.70
CA ARG A 153 -8.92 -8.02 -18.34
C ARG A 153 -8.08 -8.74 -17.27
N PRO A 154 -7.59 -9.95 -17.56
CA PRO A 154 -6.51 -10.59 -16.80
C PRO A 154 -5.35 -9.63 -16.55
N PHE A 155 -4.81 -9.65 -15.34
CA PHE A 155 -3.61 -8.89 -15.02
C PHE A 155 -2.43 -9.31 -15.90
N PHE A 156 -2.32 -10.62 -16.11
CA PHE A 156 -1.46 -11.28 -17.09
C PHE A 156 -2.19 -12.52 -17.61
N GLU A 157 -1.68 -13.15 -18.67
CA GLU A 157 -2.21 -14.41 -19.20
C GLU A 157 -2.36 -15.49 -18.11
N HIS A 158 -1.41 -15.56 -17.18
CA HIS A 158 -1.42 -16.48 -16.04
C HIS A 158 -1.54 -15.76 -14.69
N SER A 159 -2.48 -14.80 -14.56
CA SER A 159 -2.75 -14.13 -13.28
C SER A 159 -3.40 -15.04 -12.23
N GLY A 160 -3.40 -14.61 -10.96
CA GLY A 160 -4.08 -15.34 -9.88
C GLY A 160 -3.25 -16.39 -9.14
N TRP A 161 -1.92 -16.28 -9.15
CA TRP A 161 -1.01 -17.24 -8.48
C TRP A 161 0.02 -16.62 -7.54
N GLY A 162 0.19 -15.30 -7.54
CA GLY A 162 1.16 -14.60 -6.70
C GLY A 162 0.69 -14.35 -5.27
N GLU A 163 1.54 -13.73 -4.45
CA GLU A 163 1.11 -13.16 -3.17
C GLU A 163 0.84 -11.65 -3.34
N ASP A 164 1.62 -10.78 -2.69
CA ASP A 164 1.51 -9.33 -2.85
C ASP A 164 2.01 -8.88 -4.24
N ASP A 165 3.00 -9.59 -4.79
CA ASP A 165 3.45 -9.46 -6.17
C ASP A 165 2.65 -10.39 -7.08
N PRO A 166 2.37 -10.01 -8.34
CA PRO A 166 2.99 -8.90 -9.09
C PRO A 166 2.35 -7.51 -8.87
N ILE A 167 1.22 -7.43 -8.17
CA ILE A 167 0.45 -6.17 -8.05
C ILE A 167 1.25 -5.07 -7.36
N ARG A 168 1.90 -5.38 -6.23
CA ARG A 168 2.74 -4.41 -5.51
C ARG A 168 3.87 -3.90 -6.41
N ALA A 169 4.69 -4.78 -6.99
CA ALA A 169 5.84 -4.37 -7.78
C ALA A 169 5.45 -3.53 -9.00
N ILE A 170 4.44 -3.94 -9.76
CA ILE A 170 4.00 -3.20 -10.96
C ILE A 170 3.39 -1.85 -10.57
N ARG A 171 2.62 -1.77 -9.47
CA ARG A 171 2.11 -0.48 -8.96
C ARG A 171 3.25 0.45 -8.57
N LEU A 172 4.22 -0.04 -7.80
CA LEU A 172 5.39 0.75 -7.39
C LEU A 172 6.12 1.30 -8.62
N GLN A 173 6.41 0.44 -9.61
CA GLN A 173 7.08 0.85 -10.83
C GLN A 173 6.30 1.91 -11.62
N ARG A 174 4.99 1.69 -11.81
CA ARG A 174 4.09 2.67 -12.45
C ARG A 174 4.12 4.02 -11.74
N ASP A 175 4.15 4.00 -10.41
CA ASP A 175 4.06 5.19 -9.57
C ASP A 175 5.44 5.83 -9.29
N GLY A 176 6.44 5.51 -10.10
CA GLY A 176 7.76 6.17 -10.15
C GLY A 176 8.83 5.58 -9.23
N TRP A 177 8.55 4.44 -8.57
CA TRP A 177 9.56 3.71 -7.82
C TRP A 177 10.41 2.84 -8.74
N ARG A 178 11.69 2.70 -8.42
CA ARG A 178 12.64 1.84 -9.12
C ARG A 178 13.18 0.81 -8.16
N PHE A 179 13.18 -0.45 -8.56
CA PHE A 179 13.88 -1.51 -7.86
C PHE A 179 15.37 -1.37 -8.12
N VAL A 180 16.09 -0.78 -7.16
CA VAL A 180 17.54 -0.57 -7.25
C VAL A 180 18.27 -1.86 -6.90
N GLN A 181 17.67 -2.68 -6.04
CA GLN A 181 18.17 -4.02 -5.77
C GLN A 181 17.02 -4.94 -5.35
N ASN A 182 16.95 -6.12 -5.98
CA ASN A 182 16.02 -7.18 -5.58
C ASN A 182 16.55 -7.91 -4.33
N ALA A 183 15.64 -8.39 -3.48
CA ALA A 183 16.01 -9.25 -2.38
C ALA A 183 16.70 -10.53 -2.88
N ALA A 184 17.77 -10.94 -2.22
CA ALA A 184 18.29 -12.31 -2.36
C ALA A 184 17.42 -13.28 -1.54
N PRO A 185 17.51 -14.60 -1.79
CA PRO A 185 16.79 -15.60 -1.00
C PRO A 185 16.94 -15.36 0.50
N SER A 186 15.83 -15.53 1.21
CA SER A 186 15.76 -15.29 2.65
C SER A 186 16.10 -16.55 3.42
N ASP A 187 16.83 -16.41 4.52
CA ASP A 187 17.05 -17.52 5.45
C ASP A 187 15.91 -17.56 6.46
N TRP A 188 15.23 -18.71 6.57
CA TRP A 188 14.29 -18.95 7.67
C TRP A 188 15.05 -19.03 8.98
N ARG A 189 14.69 -18.19 9.95
CA ARG A 189 15.44 -18.05 11.21
C ARG A 189 14.87 -18.88 12.35
N GLY A 190 13.94 -19.80 12.14
CA GLY A 190 13.34 -20.53 13.26
C GLY A 190 12.29 -19.74 14.03
N ARG A 191 11.60 -20.40 14.97
CA ARG A 191 10.50 -19.81 15.77
C ARG A 191 10.96 -18.90 16.92
N ARG A 192 12.22 -18.99 17.34
CA ARG A 192 12.77 -18.25 18.48
C ARG A 192 13.26 -16.84 18.12
N HIS A 193 13.48 -16.56 16.83
CA HIS A 193 13.95 -15.25 16.37
C HIS A 193 12.79 -14.26 16.21
N ARG A 194 13.10 -12.96 16.18
CA ARG A 194 12.07 -11.93 16.00
C ARG A 194 11.45 -11.96 14.60
N PHE A 195 12.29 -12.05 13.57
CA PHE A 195 11.85 -12.10 12.18
C PHE A 195 11.76 -13.55 11.71
N ALA A 196 10.71 -13.88 10.96
CA ALA A 196 10.56 -15.20 10.37
C ALA A 196 11.63 -15.46 9.30
N PHE A 197 11.89 -14.44 8.47
CA PHE A 197 12.83 -14.48 7.37
C PHE A 197 13.68 -13.22 7.35
N VAL A 198 14.98 -13.38 7.11
CA VAL A 198 15.92 -12.26 6.90
C VAL A 198 16.52 -12.43 5.52
N HIS A 199 16.45 -11.38 4.70
CA HIS A 199 17.04 -11.41 3.38
C HIS A 199 18.57 -11.34 3.50
N ARG A 200 19.29 -12.25 2.84
CA ARG A 200 20.78 -12.18 2.76
C ARG A 200 21.25 -10.86 2.15
N ARG A 201 20.43 -10.32 1.25
CA ARG A 201 20.57 -8.99 0.66
C ARG A 201 19.16 -8.39 0.58
N PRO A 202 18.93 -7.21 1.17
CA PRO A 202 17.58 -6.64 1.27
C PRO A 202 17.04 -6.22 -0.10
N GLU A 203 15.72 -6.14 -0.24
CA GLU A 203 15.12 -5.38 -1.34
C GLU A 203 15.32 -3.88 -1.09
N ILE A 204 15.66 -3.14 -2.15
CA ILE A 204 15.79 -1.69 -2.11
C ILE A 204 15.00 -1.11 -3.28
N VAL A 205 13.98 -0.30 -2.95
CA VAL A 205 13.26 0.53 -3.91
C VAL A 205 13.54 2.00 -3.66
N MET A 206 13.55 2.79 -4.72
CA MET A 206 13.86 4.22 -4.66
C MET A 206 12.96 5.01 -5.58
N LYS A 207 12.42 6.12 -5.08
CA LYS A 207 11.67 7.10 -5.87
C LYS A 207 12.36 8.45 -5.78
N THR A 208 12.63 9.06 -6.93
CA THR A 208 13.33 10.34 -7.02
C THR A 208 12.35 11.51 -7.02
N ASP A 209 12.81 12.70 -6.59
CA ASP A 209 11.99 13.93 -6.64
C ASP A 209 11.58 14.32 -8.07
N ARG A 210 12.37 13.89 -9.04
CA ARG A 210 12.15 14.07 -10.46
C ARG A 210 12.91 12.99 -11.24
N GLU A 211 12.50 12.76 -12.48
CA GLU A 211 13.11 11.73 -13.31
C GLU A 211 14.50 12.12 -13.83
N ARG A 212 14.65 13.34 -14.35
CA ARG A 212 15.91 13.85 -14.91
C ARG A 212 16.68 14.65 -13.87
N SER A 213 17.96 14.33 -13.68
CA SER A 213 18.85 15.01 -12.72
C SER A 213 18.24 15.11 -11.31
N PRO A 214 17.99 13.95 -10.65
CA PRO A 214 17.36 13.91 -9.34
C PRO A 214 18.23 14.63 -8.31
N ARG A 215 17.60 15.45 -7.47
CA ARG A 215 18.27 16.13 -6.35
C ARG A 215 18.36 15.22 -5.14
N TYR A 216 17.26 14.53 -4.86
CA TYR A 216 17.13 13.60 -3.76
C TYR A 216 16.18 12.47 -4.15
N ALA A 217 16.18 11.43 -3.33
CA ALA A 217 15.25 10.34 -3.42
C ALA A 217 14.80 9.89 -2.04
N LEU A 218 13.64 9.25 -2.01
CA LEU A 218 13.19 8.44 -0.90
C LEU A 218 13.59 7.00 -1.22
N ARG A 219 14.38 6.40 -0.32
CA ARG A 219 14.79 5.00 -0.40
C ARG A 219 14.00 4.20 0.63
N ILE A 220 13.39 3.10 0.22
CA ILE A 220 12.83 2.09 1.12
C ILE A 220 13.67 0.83 1.02
N THR A 221 14.06 0.29 2.17
CA THR A 221 14.82 -0.96 2.28
C THR A 221 14.03 -1.97 3.10
N GLU A 222 13.81 -3.18 2.55
CA GLU A 222 13.14 -4.28 3.24
C GLU A 222 14.18 -5.38 3.58
N PRO A 223 14.77 -5.38 4.79
CA PRO A 223 15.74 -6.40 5.20
C PRO A 223 15.14 -7.72 5.70
N ALA A 224 13.86 -7.73 6.08
CA ALA A 224 13.25 -8.91 6.69
C ALA A 224 11.73 -8.91 6.52
N VAL A 225 11.12 -10.08 6.74
CA VAL A 225 9.66 -10.23 6.83
C VAL A 225 9.27 -11.16 7.98
N GLY A 226 7.99 -11.10 8.36
CA GLY A 226 7.42 -11.84 9.47
C GLY A 226 7.94 -11.39 10.84
N ASP A 227 7.96 -10.08 11.11
CA ASP A 227 8.23 -9.56 12.46
C ASP A 227 7.14 -10.04 13.44
N ARG A 228 7.49 -10.97 14.33
CA ARG A 228 6.59 -11.57 15.31
C ARG A 228 6.15 -10.59 16.39
N ARG A 229 6.81 -9.43 16.50
CA ARG A 229 6.48 -8.38 17.46
C ARG A 229 5.80 -7.17 16.81
N GLY A 230 5.47 -7.23 15.52
CA GLY A 230 4.97 -6.05 14.82
C GLY A 230 4.31 -6.31 13.48
N ARG A 231 4.87 -5.68 12.45
CA ARG A 231 4.35 -5.66 11.08
C ARG A 231 5.00 -6.77 10.28
N TRP A 232 4.22 -7.46 9.44
CA TRP A 232 4.76 -8.53 8.59
C TRP A 232 5.95 -8.03 7.76
N ASN A 233 5.79 -6.90 7.06
CA ASN A 233 6.87 -6.29 6.29
C ASN A 233 7.77 -5.42 7.20
N VAL A 234 9.08 -5.54 7.03
CA VAL A 234 10.07 -4.74 7.75
C VAL A 234 10.67 -3.71 6.82
N GLU A 235 10.08 -2.53 6.74
CA GLU A 235 10.55 -1.46 5.86
C GLU A 235 11.23 -0.32 6.63
N LEU A 236 12.41 0.06 6.18
CA LEU A 236 13.16 1.22 6.64
C LEU A 236 13.18 2.27 5.54
N ALA A 237 13.02 3.55 5.89
CA ALA A 237 13.05 4.64 4.93
C ALA A 237 14.14 5.67 5.24
N ASP A 238 14.79 6.18 4.19
CA ASP A 238 15.78 7.25 4.26
C ASP A 238 15.55 8.27 3.13
N ILE A 239 15.85 9.54 3.41
CA ILE A 239 16.03 10.56 2.39
C ILE A 239 17.51 10.55 1.98
N VAL A 240 17.78 10.44 0.69
CA VAL A 240 19.13 10.24 0.16
C VAL A 240 19.43 11.16 -1.03
N VAL A 241 20.71 11.44 -1.27
CA VAL A 241 21.20 11.96 -2.56
C VAL A 241 21.60 10.78 -3.44
N PRO A 242 20.92 10.55 -4.58
CA PRO A 242 21.31 9.50 -5.52
C PRO A 242 22.70 9.78 -6.10
N ARG A 243 23.53 8.75 -6.19
CA ARG A 243 24.84 8.77 -6.86
C ARG A 243 24.83 7.89 -8.11
N LYS A 244 25.89 7.99 -8.92
CA LYS A 244 26.11 7.07 -10.04
C LYS A 244 26.19 5.61 -9.54
N LEU A 245 25.84 4.66 -10.40
CA LEU A 245 25.91 3.21 -10.13
C LEU A 245 25.02 2.73 -8.96
N GLY A 246 23.88 3.38 -8.73
CA GLY A 246 22.88 2.93 -7.74
C GLY A 246 23.26 3.15 -6.27
N LYS A 247 24.41 3.79 -6.00
CA LYS A 247 24.78 4.23 -4.64
C LYS A 247 23.98 5.47 -4.24
N ALA A 248 23.89 5.74 -2.94
CA ALA A 248 23.26 6.96 -2.44
C ALA A 248 23.79 7.35 -1.07
N ASP A 249 23.94 8.66 -0.84
CA ASP A 249 24.38 9.22 0.45
C ASP A 249 23.15 9.57 1.28
N VAL A 250 23.13 9.17 2.55
CA VAL A 250 21.99 9.42 3.45
C VAL A 250 22.03 10.87 3.92
N ILE A 251 20.96 11.62 3.63
CA ILE A 251 20.74 12.95 4.21
C ILE A 251 20.08 12.80 5.57
N ARG A 252 19.03 11.97 5.64
CA ARG A 252 18.24 11.78 6.84
C ARG A 252 17.62 10.40 6.91
N PRO A 253 17.90 9.60 7.96
CA PRO A 253 17.12 8.41 8.24
C PRO A 253 15.73 8.80 8.77
N LEU A 254 14.69 8.15 8.25
CA LEU A 254 13.35 8.19 8.84
C LEU A 254 13.12 7.00 9.78
N GLY A 255 13.91 5.94 9.63
CA GLY A 255 13.83 4.72 10.41
C GLY A 255 12.73 3.79 9.91
N ARG A 256 12.12 3.03 10.83
CA ARG A 256 11.06 2.07 10.53
C ARG A 256 9.78 2.79 10.09
N VAL A 257 9.17 2.31 9.01
CA VAL A 257 7.91 2.85 8.48
C VAL A 257 6.91 1.74 8.22
N ASP A 258 5.62 2.08 8.29
CA ASP A 258 4.53 1.25 7.75
C ASP A 258 4.28 1.56 6.26
N TRP A 259 4.60 2.79 5.85
CA TRP A 259 4.46 3.31 4.48
C TRP A 259 5.25 4.63 4.34
N ALA A 260 5.78 4.93 3.16
CA ALA A 260 6.36 6.24 2.82
C ALA A 260 6.28 6.54 1.32
N ASP A 261 6.19 7.82 0.93
CA ASP A 261 6.20 8.28 -0.48
C ASP A 261 6.63 9.75 -0.61
N ILE A 262 6.88 10.19 -1.85
CA ILE A 262 7.11 11.58 -2.23
C ILE A 262 5.81 12.16 -2.80
N ASP A 263 5.33 13.25 -2.20
CA ASP A 263 4.22 14.06 -2.72
C ASP A 263 4.64 14.80 -4.01
N ASP A 264 3.68 15.25 -4.82
CA ASP A 264 3.99 15.94 -6.09
C ASP A 264 4.67 17.31 -5.87
N THR A 265 4.60 17.83 -4.65
CA THR A 265 5.34 19.02 -4.21
C THR A 265 6.82 18.74 -3.95
N GLY A 266 7.19 17.47 -3.85
CA GLY A 266 8.47 16.99 -3.35
C GLY A 266 8.50 16.77 -1.83
N ASP A 267 7.42 17.05 -1.10
CA ASP A 267 7.35 16.75 0.33
C ASP A 267 7.49 15.25 0.58
N ILE A 268 8.13 14.89 1.69
CA ILE A 268 8.25 13.49 2.12
C ILE A 268 7.09 13.15 3.05
N LEU A 269 6.36 12.09 2.72
CA LEU A 269 5.24 11.59 3.49
C LEU A 269 5.59 10.22 4.06
N TRP A 270 5.24 9.95 5.31
CA TRP A 270 5.37 8.59 5.86
C TRP A 270 4.40 8.34 7.00
N ALA A 271 4.19 7.06 7.27
CA ALA A 271 3.43 6.59 8.40
C ALA A 271 4.26 5.65 9.28
N TRP A 272 4.14 5.81 10.59
CA TRP A 272 4.74 4.89 11.57
C TRP A 272 3.97 4.97 12.88
N ASN A 273 3.76 3.82 13.54
CA ASN A 273 3.05 3.74 14.82
C ASN A 273 1.68 4.44 14.85
N GLY A 274 0.91 4.31 13.75
CA GLY A 274 -0.42 4.93 13.65
C GLY A 274 -0.41 6.44 13.43
N LEU A 275 0.77 7.05 13.23
CA LEU A 275 0.94 8.47 12.97
C LEU A 275 1.32 8.69 11.51
N ILE A 276 0.76 9.73 10.88
CA ILE A 276 1.11 10.19 9.54
C ILE A 276 1.85 11.51 9.67
N HIS A 277 3.00 11.61 9.00
CA HIS A 277 3.83 12.81 8.99
C HIS A 277 4.04 13.32 7.57
N ARG A 278 4.27 14.64 7.49
CA ARG A 278 4.75 15.34 6.29
C ARG A 278 5.97 16.15 6.66
N LEU A 279 7.06 15.95 5.93
CA LEU A 279 8.23 16.79 5.96
C LEU A 279 8.27 17.62 4.68
N LYS A 280 8.13 18.94 4.84
CA LYS A 280 8.14 19.84 3.68
C LYS A 280 9.49 19.82 2.99
N ARG A 281 9.49 19.87 1.66
CA ARG A 281 10.73 20.04 0.89
C ARG A 281 11.36 21.41 1.27
N PRO A 282 12.61 21.43 1.76
CA PRO A 282 13.28 22.68 2.08
C PRO A 282 13.51 23.56 0.85
N SER A 283 13.44 24.88 1.02
CA SER A 283 13.79 25.85 -0.02
C SER A 283 15.30 26.01 -0.23
N GLY A 284 16.10 25.82 0.83
CA GLY A 284 17.56 26.00 0.84
C GLY A 284 18.39 24.83 0.30
N GLY A 285 17.79 23.89 -0.45
CA GLY A 285 18.49 22.72 -0.97
C GLY A 285 18.28 21.45 -0.14
N VAL A 286 18.90 20.35 -0.59
CA VAL A 286 18.64 19.00 -0.03
C VAL A 286 19.14 18.82 1.39
N ASP A 287 20.20 19.53 1.79
CA ASP A 287 20.76 19.46 3.14
C ASP A 287 19.78 19.99 4.19
N GLY A 288 18.84 20.84 3.79
CA GLY A 288 17.77 21.33 4.66
C GLY A 288 16.89 20.21 5.23
N PHE A 289 16.84 19.03 4.61
CA PHE A 289 16.08 17.90 5.14
C PHE A 289 16.63 17.39 6.47
N ALA A 290 17.94 17.55 6.71
CA ALA A 290 18.59 17.08 7.94
C ALA A 290 18.04 17.78 9.19
N GLN A 291 17.69 19.07 9.07
CA GLN A 291 17.23 19.90 10.20
C GLN A 291 15.74 20.24 10.15
N ALA A 292 15.06 20.00 9.03
CA ALA A 292 13.65 20.34 8.90
C ALA A 292 12.78 19.52 9.89
N GLU A 293 11.82 20.17 10.53
CA GLU A 293 10.92 19.46 11.45
C GLU A 293 9.71 18.89 10.69
N PRO A 294 9.39 17.61 10.89
CA PRO A 294 8.21 17.03 10.29
C PRO A 294 6.96 17.43 11.04
N ARG A 295 5.92 17.76 10.28
CA ARG A 295 4.61 18.05 10.83
C ARG A 295 3.81 16.77 10.97
N LEU A 296 3.19 16.58 12.14
CA LEU A 296 2.16 15.56 12.32
C LEU A 296 0.92 15.95 11.49
N VAL A 297 0.52 15.08 10.57
CA VAL A 297 -0.69 15.23 9.75
C VAL A 297 -1.90 14.63 10.48
N ALA A 298 -1.75 13.43 11.03
CA ALA A 298 -2.82 12.76 11.76
C ALA A 298 -2.28 11.70 12.73
N ASP A 299 -2.94 11.57 13.88
CA ASP A 299 -2.85 10.40 14.76
C ASP A 299 -4.11 9.54 14.58
N LEU A 300 -3.93 8.30 14.13
CA LEU A 300 -5.02 7.37 13.83
C LEU A 300 -5.18 6.26 14.88
N ASN A 301 -4.44 6.33 15.99
CA ASN A 301 -4.46 5.31 17.04
C ASN A 301 -5.79 5.29 17.79
N GLY A 302 -6.30 6.46 18.18
CA GLY A 302 -7.51 6.61 19.01
C GLY A 302 -8.85 6.27 18.32
N MET A 303 -8.84 5.86 17.06
CA MET A 303 -10.08 5.55 16.33
C MET A 303 -10.71 4.24 16.82
N THR A 304 -11.99 4.31 17.21
CA THR A 304 -12.83 3.17 17.57
C THR A 304 -13.80 2.82 16.44
N PHE A 305 -14.28 1.57 16.44
CA PHE A 305 -15.24 1.13 15.43
C PHE A 305 -16.53 1.94 15.54
N GLU A 306 -17.01 2.40 14.40
CA GLU A 306 -18.28 3.13 14.25
C GLU A 306 -18.99 2.63 12.99
N ALA A 307 -20.28 2.33 13.09
CA ALA A 307 -21.07 1.96 11.93
C ALA A 307 -21.34 3.21 11.07
N ILE A 308 -20.56 3.38 10.01
CA ILE A 308 -20.73 4.48 9.05
C ILE A 308 -21.52 3.96 7.85
N PRO A 309 -22.77 4.40 7.63
CA PRO A 309 -23.55 3.99 6.48
C PRO A 309 -22.95 4.60 5.20
N THR A 310 -23.02 3.83 4.11
CA THR A 310 -22.62 4.31 2.80
C THR A 310 -23.72 5.20 2.23
N PRO A 311 -23.42 6.43 1.78
CA PRO A 311 -24.41 7.29 1.13
C PRO A 311 -24.77 6.75 -0.25
N GLU A 312 -25.98 7.07 -0.75
CA GLU A 312 -26.48 6.57 -2.04
C GLU A 312 -25.53 6.81 -3.21
N LYS A 313 -24.85 7.97 -3.26
CA LYS A 313 -23.85 8.29 -4.29
C LYS A 313 -22.65 7.34 -4.34
N ALA A 314 -22.35 6.67 -3.23
CA ALA A 314 -21.24 5.72 -3.09
C ALA A 314 -21.68 4.26 -3.32
N LYS A 315 -22.98 4.00 -3.51
CA LYS A 315 -23.56 2.70 -3.85
C LYS A 315 -23.82 2.52 -5.35
N ARG A 316 -23.58 3.56 -6.14
CA ARG A 316 -23.84 3.60 -7.58
C ARG A 316 -22.55 3.94 -8.32
N TRP A 317 -22.39 3.43 -9.53
CA TRP A 317 -21.32 3.82 -10.45
C TRP A 317 -21.35 5.31 -10.76
#